data_AF-A0AAE3LUZ7-F1
#
_entry.id   AF-A0AAE3LUZ7-F1
#
_cell.length_a   1.000
_cell.length_b   1.000
_cell.length_c   1.000
_cell.angle_alpha   90.00
_cell.angle_beta   90.00
_cell.angle_gamma   90.00
#
_symmetry.space_group_name_H-M   'P 1'
#
loop_
_entity.id
_entity.type
_entity.pdbx_description
1 polymer ?
#
loop_
_entity_poly.entity_id
_entity_poly.type
_entity_poly.pdbx_seq_one_letter_code
_entity_poly.pdbx_strand_id
1 'polypeptide(L)'
;MKLSPGLIVLISIVAALALGSCSVFSYINSVRDDAIEGQQGVVAIYKDAQNELSSYTSKIVEQANVATEKKSALKDIIKGAMEGRYGDKGFGQGSALFVAMKEADLGLGNNLQIYDEIMRSIASGREAYKNKQSAVIDRATAYKVWLDQGLIRSTAIKFLGYPTNDLTATSGTTQLFGRAALDYISTPIINQTTANAYQSGRMEAVDPFKK
;
A
#
# COMPACT_ATOMS: atom_id res chain seq x y z
N MET A 1 -57.16 33.71 12.92
CA MET A 1 -57.19 33.42 11.47
C MET A 1 -57.20 31.91 11.30
N LYS A 2 -58.29 31.31 10.79
CA LYS A 2 -58.35 29.84 10.60
C LYS A 2 -57.69 29.50 9.27
N LEU A 3 -56.65 28.66 9.30
CA LEU A 3 -55.98 28.19 8.08
C LEU A 3 -56.92 27.24 7.33
N SER A 4 -56.91 27.30 5.99
CA SER A 4 -57.73 26.38 5.20
C SER A 4 -57.13 24.96 5.20
N PRO A 5 -57.95 23.90 5.09
CA PRO A 5 -57.45 22.52 5.08
C PRO A 5 -56.38 22.26 4.00
N GLY A 6 -56.53 22.85 2.81
CA GLY A 6 -55.54 22.72 1.73
C GLY A 6 -54.18 23.36 2.06
N LEU A 7 -54.18 24.49 2.78
CA LEU A 7 -52.95 25.14 3.23
C LEU A 7 -52.23 24.32 4.31
N ILE A 8 -52.98 23.66 5.20
CA ILE A 8 -52.42 22.76 6.23
C ILE A 8 -51.73 21.55 5.57
N VAL A 9 -52.34 20.95 4.55
CA VAL A 9 -51.75 19.83 3.80
C VAL A 9 -50.47 20.27 3.08
N LEU A 10 -50.50 21.43 2.42
CA LEU A 10 -49.32 21.97 1.72
C LEU A 10 -48.15 22.22 2.69
N ILE A 11 -48.41 22.89 3.82
CA ILE A 11 -47.39 23.15 4.85
C ILE A 11 -46.82 21.84 5.39
N SER A 12 -47.66 20.82 5.59
CA SER A 12 -47.22 19.52 6.08
C SER A 12 -46.30 18.79 5.08
N ILE A 13 -46.60 18.85 3.79
CA ILE A 13 -45.76 18.27 2.72
C ILE A 13 -44.41 19.01 2.63
N VAL A 14 -44.43 20.34 2.65
CA VAL A 14 -43.21 21.15 2.59
C VAL A 14 -42.35 20.92 3.84
N ALA A 15 -42.95 20.84 5.02
CA ALA A 15 -42.24 20.52 6.25
C ALA A 15 -41.62 19.12 6.22
N ALA A 16 -42.35 18.12 5.71
CA ALA A 16 -41.83 16.75 5.55
C ALA A 16 -40.65 16.70 4.56
N LEU A 17 -40.72 17.42 3.44
CA LEU A 17 -39.62 17.53 2.47
C LEU A 17 -38.41 18.26 3.03
N ALA A 18 -38.61 19.34 3.79
CA ALA A 18 -37.53 20.08 4.44
C ALA A 18 -36.82 19.24 5.53
N LEU A 19 -37.58 18.52 6.35
CA LEU A 19 -37.01 17.62 7.36
C LEU A 19 -36.29 16.43 6.72
N GLY A 20 -36.85 15.88 5.65
CA GLY A 20 -36.23 14.83 4.85
C GLY A 20 -34.91 15.27 4.21
N SER A 21 -34.87 16.47 3.60
CA SER A 21 -33.67 17.00 2.97
C SER A 21 -32.57 17.35 3.98
N CYS A 22 -32.91 17.91 5.15
CA CYS A 22 -31.95 18.12 6.24
C CYS A 22 -31.34 16.80 6.73
N SER A 23 -32.15 15.75 6.87
CA SER A 23 -31.69 14.43 7.30
C SER A 23 -30.73 13.80 6.29
N VAL A 24 -31.06 13.89 5.00
CA VAL A 24 -30.19 13.40 3.90
C VAL A 24 -28.89 14.21 3.83
N PHE A 25 -28.97 15.54 3.95
CA PHE A 25 -27.79 16.40 3.93
C PHE A 25 -26.84 16.10 5.10
N SER A 26 -27.38 15.93 6.30
CA SER A 26 -26.58 15.55 7.48
C SER A 26 -25.90 14.19 7.29
N TYR A 27 -26.61 13.21 6.70
CA TYR A 27 -26.05 11.89 6.40
C TYR A 27 -24.95 11.95 5.33
N ILE A 28 -25.14 12.73 4.27
CA ILE A 28 -24.13 12.89 3.21
C ILE A 28 -22.86 13.53 3.77
N ASN A 29 -22.99 14.53 4.65
CA ASN A 29 -21.83 15.13 5.31
C ASN A 29 -21.10 14.13 6.21
N SER A 30 -21.80 13.33 7.02
CA SER A 30 -21.14 12.32 7.84
C SER A 30 -20.42 11.28 7.00
N VAL A 31 -21.04 10.82 5.90
CA VAL A 31 -20.39 9.89 4.96
C VAL A 31 -19.14 10.51 4.31
N ARG A 32 -19.17 11.81 4.00
CA ARG A 32 -18.01 12.52 3.46
C ARG A 32 -16.87 12.57 4.49
N ASP A 33 -17.16 12.93 5.72
CA ASP A 33 -16.14 13.07 6.77
C ASP A 33 -15.50 11.71 7.08
N ASP A 34 -16.30 10.64 7.21
CA ASP A 34 -15.82 9.27 7.38
C ASP A 34 -14.95 8.82 6.19
N ALA A 35 -15.34 9.19 4.96
CA ALA A 35 -14.57 8.86 3.76
C ALA A 35 -13.21 9.56 3.74
N ILE A 36 -13.15 10.83 4.14
CA ILE A 36 -11.90 11.58 4.27
C ILE A 36 -11.02 10.93 5.32
N GLU A 37 -11.55 10.63 6.51
CA GLU A 37 -10.79 10.00 7.59
C GLU A 37 -10.24 8.63 7.18
N GLY A 38 -11.08 7.80 6.55
CA GLY A 38 -10.69 6.50 6.01
C GLY A 38 -9.54 6.63 5.00
N GLN A 39 -9.69 7.53 4.04
CA GLN A 39 -8.68 7.78 3.02
C GLN A 39 -7.36 8.29 3.59
N GLN A 40 -7.41 9.31 4.47
CA GLN A 40 -6.19 9.86 5.08
C GLN A 40 -5.50 8.82 5.96
N GLY A 41 -6.26 7.94 6.63
CA GLY A 41 -5.71 6.80 7.35
C GLY A 41 -4.92 5.84 6.46
N VAL A 42 -5.44 5.51 5.27
CA VAL A 42 -4.73 4.68 4.29
C VAL A 42 -3.48 5.40 3.76
N VAL A 43 -3.59 6.68 3.40
CA VAL A 43 -2.47 7.48 2.90
C VAL A 43 -1.35 7.58 3.93
N ALA A 44 -1.69 7.84 5.20
CA ALA A 44 -0.72 7.98 6.28
C ALA A 44 0.09 6.70 6.47
N ILE A 45 -0.57 5.55 6.59
CA ILE A 45 0.12 4.28 6.80
C ILE A 45 0.89 3.82 5.56
N TYR A 46 0.40 4.13 4.36
CA TYR A 46 1.10 3.85 3.11
C TYR A 46 2.37 4.70 2.96
N LYS A 47 2.34 5.97 3.35
CA LYS A 47 3.54 6.82 3.40
C LYS A 47 4.52 6.35 4.47
N ASP A 48 4.02 5.93 5.63
CA ASP A 48 4.85 5.38 6.70
C ASP A 48 5.59 4.11 6.26
N ALA A 49 4.92 3.19 5.56
CA ALA A 49 5.56 2.00 4.98
C ALA A 49 6.64 2.36 3.94
N GLN A 50 6.42 3.39 3.13
CA GLN A 50 7.44 3.89 2.18
C GLN A 50 8.62 4.53 2.88
N ASN A 51 8.38 5.29 3.96
CA ASN A 51 9.44 5.88 4.78
C ASN A 51 10.30 4.82 5.45
N GLU A 52 9.69 3.75 5.97
CA GLU A 52 10.40 2.60 6.55
C GLU A 52 11.37 1.99 5.51
N LEU A 53 10.86 1.69 4.31
CA LEU A 53 11.65 1.14 3.21
C LEU A 53 12.80 2.07 2.81
N SER A 54 12.53 3.38 2.72
CA SER A 54 13.53 4.40 2.37
C SER A 54 14.61 4.56 3.45
N SER A 55 14.22 4.46 4.73
CA SER A 55 15.12 4.53 5.88
C SER A 55 16.10 3.36 5.89
N TYR A 56 15.61 2.11 5.78
CA TYR A 56 16.47 0.93 5.69
C TYR A 56 17.39 0.98 4.46
N THR A 57 16.84 1.36 3.31
CA THR A 57 17.60 1.50 2.07
C THR A 57 18.76 2.49 2.25
N SER A 58 18.50 3.65 2.85
CA SER A 58 19.53 4.68 3.07
C SER A 58 20.60 4.21 4.06
N LYS A 59 20.19 3.61 5.18
CA LYS A 59 21.11 3.04 6.18
C LYS A 59 22.06 2.00 5.58
N ILE A 60 21.54 1.10 4.76
CA ILE A 60 22.34 0.05 4.12
C ILE A 60 23.31 0.66 3.10
N VAL A 61 22.89 1.67 2.32
CA VAL A 61 23.78 2.38 1.38
C VAL A 61 24.91 3.11 2.11
N GLU A 62 24.62 3.69 3.27
CA GLU A 62 25.63 4.32 4.13
C GLU A 62 26.62 3.29 4.69
N GLN A 63 26.14 2.13 5.16
CA GLN A 63 26.98 1.03 5.64
C GLN A 63 27.86 0.42 4.53
N ALA A 64 27.34 0.33 3.31
CA ALA A 64 28.04 -0.28 2.18
C ALA A 64 29.23 0.55 1.67
N ASN A 65 29.34 1.82 2.08
CA ASN A 65 30.37 2.76 1.65
C ASN A 65 30.65 2.74 0.13
N VAL A 66 29.59 2.56 -0.67
CA VAL A 66 29.70 2.48 -2.12
C VAL A 66 29.91 3.85 -2.74
N ALA A 67 30.68 3.87 -3.84
CA ALA A 67 30.91 5.06 -4.61
C ALA A 67 29.59 5.70 -5.08
N THR A 68 29.55 7.04 -5.13
CA THR A 68 28.31 7.81 -5.31
C THR A 68 27.56 7.42 -6.58
N GLU A 69 28.28 7.13 -7.67
CA GLU A 69 27.73 6.68 -8.95
C GLU A 69 27.05 5.31 -8.89
N LYS A 70 27.38 4.49 -7.89
CA LYS A 70 26.83 3.14 -7.68
C LYS A 70 25.70 3.09 -6.66
N LYS A 71 25.44 4.19 -5.94
CA LYS A 71 24.40 4.27 -4.90
C LYS A 71 23.01 3.97 -5.44
N SER A 72 22.66 4.45 -6.63
CA SER A 72 21.31 4.23 -7.19
C SER A 72 21.05 2.75 -7.44
N ALA A 73 22.00 2.05 -8.07
CA ALA A 73 21.88 0.62 -8.34
C ALA A 73 21.76 -0.19 -7.04
N LEU A 74 22.56 0.16 -6.03
CA LEU A 74 22.46 -0.49 -4.71
C LEU A 74 21.09 -0.25 -4.06
N LYS A 75 20.54 0.96 -4.14
CA LYS A 75 19.18 1.26 -3.62
C LYS A 75 18.12 0.37 -4.25
N ASP A 76 18.14 0.22 -5.57
CA ASP A 76 17.16 -0.59 -6.30
C ASP A 76 17.27 -2.08 -5.93
N ILE A 77 18.49 -2.57 -5.77
CA ILE A 77 18.76 -3.95 -5.35
C ILE A 77 18.24 -4.19 -3.92
N ILE A 78 18.54 -3.28 -2.97
CA ILE A 78 18.08 -3.38 -1.58
C ILE A 78 16.56 -3.31 -1.51
N LYS A 79 15.95 -2.37 -2.23
CA LYS A 79 14.49 -2.23 -2.31
C LYS A 79 13.84 -3.53 -2.80
N GLY A 80 14.35 -4.07 -3.90
CA GLY A 80 13.89 -5.36 -4.42
C GLY A 80 14.07 -6.51 -3.41
N ALA A 81 15.17 -6.51 -2.65
CA ALA A 81 15.40 -7.53 -1.63
C ALA A 81 14.38 -7.46 -0.49
N MET A 82 14.07 -6.26 0.00
CA MET A 82 13.06 -6.02 1.04
C MET A 82 11.64 -6.34 0.56
N GLU A 83 11.34 -6.06 -0.71
CA GLU A 83 10.07 -6.44 -1.37
C GLU A 83 10.00 -7.94 -1.69
N GLY A 84 11.05 -8.71 -1.39
CA GLY A 84 11.06 -10.17 -1.53
C GLY A 84 11.47 -10.68 -2.92
N ARG A 85 11.93 -9.81 -3.83
CA ARG A 85 12.35 -10.16 -5.20
C ARG A 85 13.51 -11.17 -5.26
N TYR A 86 14.34 -11.22 -4.23
CA TYR A 86 15.55 -12.06 -4.20
C TYR A 86 15.51 -13.16 -3.12
N GLY A 87 14.37 -13.36 -2.46
CA GLY A 87 14.26 -14.13 -1.20
C GLY A 87 14.16 -15.65 -1.32
N ASP A 88 14.17 -16.24 -2.51
CA ASP A 88 13.85 -17.67 -2.69
C ASP A 88 15.02 -18.62 -2.40
N LYS A 89 16.27 -18.13 -2.35
CA LYS A 89 17.47 -18.96 -2.11
C LYS A 89 18.35 -18.47 -0.95
N GLY A 90 17.78 -17.69 -0.04
CA GLY A 90 18.51 -17.09 1.08
C GLY A 90 19.44 -15.93 0.67
N PHE A 91 20.16 -15.38 1.64
CA PHE A 91 20.97 -14.16 1.50
C PHE A 91 22.48 -14.44 1.54
N GLY A 92 22.92 -15.65 1.20
CA GLY A 92 24.35 -16.03 1.22
C GLY A 92 25.10 -15.72 -0.08
N GLN A 93 26.40 -16.00 -0.12
CA GLN A 93 27.18 -15.97 -1.36
C GLN A 93 26.53 -16.87 -2.42
N GLY A 94 26.38 -16.34 -3.65
CA GLY A 94 25.67 -17.02 -4.73
C GLY A 94 24.14 -16.83 -4.72
N SER A 95 23.58 -16.12 -3.73
CA SER A 95 22.18 -15.69 -3.77
C SER A 95 21.91 -14.74 -4.94
N ALA A 96 20.65 -14.63 -5.36
CA ALA A 96 20.23 -13.68 -6.39
C ALA A 96 20.61 -12.24 -6.02
N LEU A 97 20.59 -11.92 -4.71
CA LEU A 97 21.04 -10.64 -4.18
C LEU A 97 22.56 -10.43 -4.31
N PHE A 98 23.37 -11.46 -4.00
CA PHE A 98 24.81 -11.42 -4.22
C PHE A 98 25.16 -11.21 -5.70
N VAL A 99 24.48 -11.94 -6.60
CA VAL A 99 24.66 -11.82 -8.05
C VAL A 99 24.32 -10.40 -8.51
N ALA A 100 23.16 -9.87 -8.10
CA ALA A 100 22.76 -8.51 -8.46
C ALA A 100 23.76 -7.45 -7.98
N MET A 101 24.29 -7.57 -6.76
CA MET A 101 25.31 -6.65 -6.23
C MET A 101 26.66 -6.78 -6.95
N LYS A 102 27.02 -8.00 -7.40
CA LYS A 102 28.22 -8.23 -8.20
C LYS A 102 28.07 -7.68 -9.62
N GLU A 103 26.91 -7.85 -10.24
CA GLU A 103 26.59 -7.32 -11.57
C GLU A 103 26.57 -5.79 -11.60
N ALA A 104 26.08 -5.16 -10.54
CA ALA A 104 26.16 -3.71 -10.36
C ALA A 104 27.59 -3.21 -10.07
N ASP A 105 28.59 -4.10 -10.07
CA ASP A 105 30.01 -3.82 -9.84
C ASP A 105 30.25 -3.02 -8.55
N LEU A 106 29.53 -3.31 -7.47
CA LEU A 106 29.54 -2.45 -6.28
C LEU A 106 30.88 -2.43 -5.52
N GLY A 107 31.89 -3.20 -5.94
CA GLY A 107 33.17 -3.33 -5.24
C GLY A 107 33.08 -4.07 -3.89
N LEU A 108 31.87 -4.53 -3.52
CA LEU A 108 31.57 -5.20 -2.25
C LEU A 108 32.14 -6.63 -2.16
N GLY A 109 32.60 -7.19 -3.29
CA GLY A 109 33.08 -8.57 -3.39
C GLY A 109 34.32 -8.90 -2.56
N ASN A 110 35.07 -7.89 -2.11
CA ASN A 110 36.30 -8.07 -1.33
C ASN A 110 36.09 -7.93 0.19
N ASN A 111 34.87 -7.61 0.65
CA ASN A 111 34.60 -7.41 2.08
C ASN A 111 33.35 -8.20 2.53
N LEU A 112 33.54 -9.51 2.71
CA LEU A 112 32.51 -10.45 3.18
C LEU A 112 31.80 -9.97 4.47
N GLN A 113 32.53 -9.26 5.34
CA GLN A 113 31.97 -8.77 6.60
C GLN A 113 30.91 -7.67 6.38
N ILE A 114 31.15 -6.75 5.43
CA ILE A 114 30.16 -5.74 5.03
C ILE A 114 28.95 -6.42 4.39
N TYR A 115 29.18 -7.44 3.56
CA TYR A 115 28.10 -8.21 2.96
C TYR A 115 27.19 -8.84 4.04
N ASP A 116 27.75 -9.56 5.01
CA ASP A 116 26.97 -10.20 6.08
C ASP A 116 26.19 -9.20 6.97
N GLU A 117 26.71 -7.98 7.15
CA GLU A 117 26.00 -6.91 7.84
C GLU A 117 24.82 -6.36 7.01
N ILE A 118 25.03 -6.12 5.71
CA ILE A 118 23.96 -5.74 4.78
C ILE A 118 22.86 -6.81 4.77
N MET A 119 23.22 -8.10 4.73
CA MET A 119 22.24 -9.19 4.71
C MET A 119 21.39 -9.24 5.98
N ARG A 120 22.01 -9.06 7.16
CA ARG A 120 21.28 -8.95 8.43
C ARG A 120 20.35 -7.75 8.46
N SER A 121 20.82 -6.61 7.96
CA SER A 121 20.01 -5.38 7.85
C SER A 121 18.82 -5.55 6.91
N ILE A 122 19.01 -6.23 5.77
CA ILE A 122 17.94 -6.57 4.83
C ILE A 122 16.93 -7.53 5.43
N ALA A 123 17.38 -8.57 6.17
CA ALA A 123 16.49 -9.50 6.84
C ALA A 123 15.58 -8.77 7.87
N SER A 124 16.19 -7.92 8.70
CA SER A 124 15.46 -7.06 9.65
C SER A 124 14.50 -6.10 8.95
N GLY A 125 14.96 -5.44 7.88
CA GLY A 125 14.16 -4.50 7.11
C GLY A 125 12.98 -5.17 6.42
N ARG A 126 13.15 -6.39 5.91
CA ARG A 126 12.08 -7.19 5.30
C ARG A 126 10.99 -7.55 6.31
N GLU A 127 11.35 -7.92 7.53
CA GLU A 127 10.38 -8.23 8.58
C GLU A 127 9.60 -6.98 9.01
N ALA A 128 10.32 -5.87 9.27
CA ALA A 128 9.69 -4.59 9.60
C ALA A 128 8.77 -4.09 8.48
N TYR A 129 9.23 -4.16 7.24
CA TYR A 129 8.46 -3.77 6.06
C TYR A 129 7.22 -4.67 5.87
N LYS A 130 7.34 -5.99 6.06
CA LYS A 130 6.20 -6.93 6.00
C LYS A 130 5.13 -6.57 7.03
N ASN A 131 5.53 -6.21 8.25
CA ASN A 131 4.58 -5.80 9.28
C ASN A 131 3.85 -4.51 8.89
N LYS A 132 4.57 -3.51 8.37
CA LYS A 132 3.98 -2.26 7.87
C LYS A 132 3.05 -2.51 6.68
N GLN A 133 3.47 -3.32 5.72
CA GLN A 133 2.68 -3.68 4.55
C GLN A 133 1.40 -4.42 4.94
N SER A 134 1.46 -5.33 5.91
CA SER A 134 0.26 -6.02 6.41
C SER A 134 -0.75 -5.02 6.98
N ALA A 135 -0.28 -4.06 7.78
CA ALA A 135 -1.13 -3.01 8.33
C ALA A 135 -1.71 -2.08 7.26
N VAL A 136 -0.94 -1.76 6.21
CA VAL A 136 -1.42 -1.02 5.02
C VAL A 136 -2.55 -1.78 4.33
N ILE A 137 -2.35 -3.07 4.05
CA ILE A 137 -3.34 -3.92 3.37
C ILE A 137 -4.61 -4.02 4.19
N ASP A 138 -4.49 -4.25 5.50
CA ASP A 138 -5.64 -4.35 6.41
C ASP A 138 -6.44 -3.05 6.41
N ARG A 139 -5.76 -1.90 6.51
CA ARG A 139 -6.42 -0.59 6.51
C ARG A 139 -7.07 -0.28 5.16
N ALA A 140 -6.38 -0.54 4.06
CA ALA A 140 -6.90 -0.36 2.70
C ALA A 140 -8.10 -1.26 2.43
N THR A 141 -8.05 -2.53 2.84
CA THR A 141 -9.14 -3.50 2.70
C THR A 141 -10.34 -3.08 3.55
N ALA A 142 -10.13 -2.67 4.80
CA ALA A 142 -11.20 -2.17 5.66
C ALA A 142 -11.88 -0.94 5.05
N TYR A 143 -11.11 0.00 4.49
CA TYR A 143 -11.66 1.17 3.83
C TYR A 143 -12.42 0.80 2.54
N LYS A 144 -11.88 -0.10 1.72
CA LYS A 144 -12.55 -0.62 0.53
C LYS A 144 -13.90 -1.27 0.86
N VAL A 145 -13.93 -2.13 1.88
CA VAL A 145 -15.17 -2.74 2.38
C VAL A 145 -16.15 -1.67 2.86
N TRP A 146 -15.69 -0.68 3.62
CA TRP A 146 -16.54 0.41 4.11
C TRP A 146 -17.18 1.21 2.95
N LEU A 147 -16.42 1.48 1.87
CA LEU A 147 -16.93 2.17 0.67
C LEU A 147 -18.06 1.40 -0.03
N ASP A 148 -17.95 0.06 -0.04
CA ASP A 148 -18.87 -0.82 -0.78
C ASP A 148 -20.07 -1.30 0.03
N GLN A 149 -20.00 -1.22 1.36
CA GLN A 149 -21.08 -1.66 2.22
C GLN A 149 -22.29 -0.69 2.18
N GLY A 150 -23.49 -1.25 2.05
CA GLY A 150 -24.75 -0.52 2.17
C GLY A 150 -25.16 0.19 0.88
N LEU A 151 -26.43 0.05 0.48
CA LEU A 151 -26.94 0.58 -0.80
C LEU A 151 -26.95 2.11 -0.83
N ILE A 152 -27.38 2.76 0.26
CA ILE A 152 -27.45 4.23 0.35
C ILE A 152 -26.04 4.83 0.45
N ARG A 153 -25.19 4.30 1.32
CA ARG A 153 -23.80 4.75 1.49
C ARG A 153 -22.99 4.59 0.20
N SER A 154 -22.99 3.41 -0.41
CA SER A 154 -22.23 3.17 -1.66
C SER A 154 -22.69 4.09 -2.80
N THR A 155 -23.99 4.42 -2.87
CA THR A 155 -24.52 5.38 -3.84
C THR A 155 -24.08 6.81 -3.52
N ALA A 156 -24.14 7.23 -2.25
CA ALA A 156 -23.66 8.53 -1.81
C ALA A 156 -22.15 8.71 -2.07
N ILE A 157 -21.34 7.69 -1.78
CA ILE A 157 -19.89 7.68 -2.00
C ILE A 157 -19.54 7.80 -3.49
N LYS A 158 -20.24 7.05 -4.35
CA LYS A 158 -20.09 7.16 -5.81
C LYS A 158 -20.44 8.56 -6.30
N PHE A 159 -21.50 9.16 -5.77
CA PHE A 159 -21.89 10.53 -6.09
C PHE A 159 -20.86 11.56 -5.61
N LEU A 160 -20.27 11.36 -4.43
CA LEU A 160 -19.25 12.22 -3.85
C LEU A 160 -17.85 12.06 -4.49
N GLY A 161 -17.64 11.03 -5.30
CA GLY A 161 -16.36 10.79 -5.98
C GLY A 161 -15.24 10.22 -5.09
N TYR A 162 -15.60 9.50 -4.03
CA TYR A 162 -14.62 8.82 -3.17
C TYR A 162 -14.33 7.39 -3.65
N PRO A 163 -13.09 6.90 -3.47
CA PRO A 163 -11.92 7.63 -2.96
C PRO A 163 -11.40 8.65 -3.99
N THR A 164 -10.93 9.80 -3.49
CA THR A 164 -10.49 10.92 -4.33
C THR A 164 -9.13 10.64 -4.97
N ASN A 165 -8.73 11.50 -5.91
CA ASN A 165 -7.42 11.44 -6.54
C ASN A 165 -6.25 11.75 -5.58
N ASP A 166 -6.51 12.14 -4.33
CA ASP A 166 -5.46 12.31 -3.32
C ASP A 166 -4.91 10.96 -2.83
N LEU A 167 -5.69 9.89 -3.00
CA LEU A 167 -5.20 8.54 -2.81
C LEU A 167 -4.40 8.13 -4.05
N THR A 168 -3.07 8.14 -3.92
CA THR A 168 -2.15 7.79 -5.01
C THR A 168 -1.32 6.55 -4.67
N ALA A 169 -1.09 5.73 -5.68
CA ALA A 169 -0.16 4.60 -5.60
C ALA A 169 0.72 4.59 -6.84
N THR A 170 1.98 4.21 -6.70
CA THR A 170 2.91 4.13 -7.81
C THR A 170 3.17 2.67 -8.13
N SER A 171 2.79 2.24 -9.34
CA SER A 171 3.12 0.93 -9.88
C SER A 171 4.14 1.10 -11.00
N GLY A 172 5.42 0.87 -10.70
CA GLY A 172 6.50 1.12 -11.65
C GLY A 172 6.59 2.60 -12.05
N THR A 173 6.30 2.92 -13.32
CA THR A 173 6.31 4.29 -13.86
C THR A 173 4.93 4.93 -13.90
N THR A 174 3.87 4.19 -13.57
CA THR A 174 2.48 4.68 -13.64
C THR A 174 1.98 5.06 -12.25
N GLN A 175 1.41 6.26 -12.14
CA GLN A 175 0.65 6.68 -10.96
C GLN A 175 -0.81 6.26 -11.12
N LEU A 176 -1.31 5.54 -10.13
CA LEU A 176 -2.70 5.17 -9.98
C LEU A 176 -3.37 6.14 -9.02
N PHE A 177 -4.65 6.40 -9.23
CA PHE A 177 -5.43 7.38 -8.45
C PHE A 177 -6.73 6.76 -7.94
N GLY A 178 -7.22 7.27 -6.81
CA GLY A 178 -8.52 6.93 -6.25
C GLY A 178 -8.71 5.43 -6.09
N ARG A 179 -9.75 4.89 -6.74
CA ARG A 179 -10.13 3.49 -6.53
C ARG A 179 -9.13 2.49 -7.09
N ALA A 180 -8.45 2.83 -8.18
CA ALA A 180 -7.37 2.01 -8.73
C ALA A 180 -6.15 1.98 -7.80
N ALA A 181 -5.83 3.11 -7.16
CA ALA A 181 -4.78 3.17 -6.15
C ALA A 181 -5.15 2.32 -4.92
N LEU A 182 -6.39 2.42 -4.44
CA LEU A 182 -6.86 1.63 -3.31
C LEU A 182 -6.76 0.12 -3.58
N ASP A 183 -7.14 -0.30 -4.78
CA ASP A 183 -7.10 -1.71 -5.18
C ASP A 183 -5.66 -2.24 -5.22
N TYR A 184 -4.75 -1.45 -5.79
CA TYR A 184 -3.33 -1.76 -5.81
C TYR A 184 -2.73 -1.86 -4.40
N ILE A 185 -3.02 -0.87 -3.52
CA ILE A 185 -2.52 -0.85 -2.14
C ILE A 185 -3.05 -2.03 -1.32
N SER A 186 -4.29 -2.48 -1.59
CA SER A 186 -4.88 -3.63 -0.91
C SER A 186 -4.33 -4.98 -1.36
N THR A 187 -3.55 -5.01 -2.45
CA THR A 187 -3.00 -6.25 -2.99
C THR A 187 -1.66 -6.56 -2.32
N PRO A 188 -1.43 -7.78 -1.82
CA PRO A 188 -0.16 -8.15 -1.22
C PRO A 188 0.95 -8.18 -2.28
N ILE A 189 2.10 -7.57 -1.95
CA ILE A 189 3.31 -7.73 -2.76
C ILE A 189 3.88 -9.11 -2.43
N ILE A 190 3.73 -10.03 -3.37
CA ILE A 190 4.27 -11.38 -3.30
C ILE A 190 5.40 -11.54 -4.31
N ASN A 191 6.38 -12.38 -3.99
CA ASN A 191 7.45 -12.68 -4.93
C ASN A 191 6.93 -13.53 -6.10
N GLN A 192 7.68 -13.56 -7.22
CA GLN A 192 7.25 -14.22 -8.45
C GLN A 192 6.99 -15.72 -8.25
N THR A 193 7.80 -16.38 -7.41
CA THR A 193 7.64 -17.81 -7.08
C THR A 193 6.34 -18.06 -6.32
N THR A 194 6.01 -17.21 -5.36
CA THR A 194 4.75 -17.26 -4.62
C THR A 194 3.56 -16.96 -5.53
N ALA A 195 3.68 -15.98 -6.43
CA ALA A 195 2.65 -15.68 -7.42
C ALA A 195 2.39 -16.89 -8.33
N ASN A 196 3.45 -17.51 -8.83
CA ASN A 196 3.37 -18.71 -9.65
C ASN A 196 2.81 -19.91 -8.84
N ALA A 197 3.12 -20.02 -7.55
CA ALA A 197 2.57 -21.06 -6.69
C ALA A 197 1.07 -20.92 -6.46
N TYR A 198 0.57 -19.69 -6.24
CA TYR A 198 -0.86 -19.41 -6.17
C TYR A 198 -1.58 -19.69 -7.49
N GLN A 199 -0.96 -19.36 -8.64
CA GLN A 199 -1.53 -19.63 -9.96
C GLN A 199 -1.51 -21.12 -10.34
N SER A 200 -0.46 -21.84 -9.96
CA SER A 200 -0.29 -23.27 -10.30
C SER A 200 -0.88 -24.23 -9.27
N GLY A 201 -1.27 -23.74 -8.07
CA GLY A 201 -1.73 -24.54 -6.95
C GLY A 201 -0.65 -25.44 -6.33
N ARG A 202 0.62 -25.23 -6.67
CA ARG A 202 1.76 -26.03 -6.22
C ARG A 202 2.89 -25.11 -5.78
N MET A 203 3.42 -25.32 -4.58
CA MET A 203 4.62 -24.64 -4.13
C MET A 203 5.81 -25.56 -4.36
N GLU A 204 6.74 -25.18 -5.24
CA GLU A 204 8.01 -25.88 -5.35
C GLU A 204 8.75 -25.79 -4.01
N ALA A 205 9.27 -26.91 -3.52
CA ALA A 205 10.05 -26.92 -2.30
C ALA A 205 11.29 -26.04 -2.50
N VAL A 206 11.57 -25.16 -1.54
CA VAL A 206 12.82 -24.40 -1.49
C VAL A 206 13.95 -25.42 -1.28
N ASP A 207 14.61 -25.82 -2.36
CA ASP A 207 15.80 -26.67 -2.31
C ASP A 207 17.01 -25.76 -2.08
N PRO A 208 17.62 -25.78 -0.88
CA PRO A 208 18.76 -24.92 -0.56
C PRO A 208 20.03 -25.26 -1.36
N PHE A 209 20.03 -26.32 -2.18
CA PHE A 209 21.22 -26.81 -2.89
C PHE A 209 21.14 -26.74 -4.42
N LYS A 210 20.01 -26.33 -5.00
CA LYS A 210 19.92 -26.12 -6.46
C LYS A 210 20.62 -24.81 -6.83
N LYS A 211 21.80 -24.91 -7.44
CA LYS A 211 22.55 -23.78 -8.04
C LYS A 211 21.69 -23.05 -9.06
#